data_AF-A0A392RVP1-F1
#
_entry.id   AF-A0A392RVP1-F1
#
_cell.length_a   1.000
_cell.length_b   1.000
_cell.length_c   1.000
_cell.angle_alpha   90.00
_cell.angle_beta   90.00
_cell.angle_gamma   90.00
#
_symmetry.space_group_name_H-M   'P 1'
#
loop_
_entity.id
_entity.type
_entity.pdbx_description
1 polymer ?
#
loop_
_entity_poly.entity_id
_entity_poly.type
_entity_poly.pdbx_seq_one_letter_code
_entity_poly.pdbx_strand_id
1 'polypeptide(L)'
;MTVNRMFIVSASVIIPKCLQVTKYEESNLWHNRYAHLSIKGLKVLNKKHMVKGLPELKDIEDKCTDCLSGKQHRETIPKQANWRASQKLELVHS
;
A
#
# COMPACT_ATOMS: atom_id res chain seq x y z
N MET A 1 -26.31 -55.74 12.43
CA MET A 1 -26.32 -54.49 11.64
C MET A 1 -26.74 -53.36 12.57
N THR A 2 -25.87 -52.40 12.86
CA THR A 2 -26.18 -51.30 13.80
C THR A 2 -27.08 -50.28 13.14
N VAL A 3 -28.17 -49.90 13.82
CA VAL A 3 -29.14 -48.92 13.34
C VAL A 3 -28.47 -47.55 13.23
N ASN A 4 -28.60 -46.91 12.08
CA ASN A 4 -27.99 -45.60 11.83
C ASN A 4 -28.61 -44.55 12.78
N ARG A 5 -27.80 -43.97 13.67
CA ARG A 5 -28.21 -42.99 14.69
C ARG A 5 -27.83 -41.55 14.33
N MET A 6 -27.90 -41.18 13.05
CA MET A 6 -27.67 -39.80 12.66
C MET A 6 -28.93 -38.96 12.87
N PHE A 7 -28.75 -37.78 13.46
CA PHE A 7 -29.81 -36.80 13.66
C PHE A 7 -29.68 -35.70 12.61
N ILE A 8 -30.80 -35.26 12.04
CA ILE A 8 -30.84 -34.19 11.04
C ILE A 8 -30.75 -32.85 11.77
N VAL A 9 -29.74 -32.05 11.42
CA VAL A 9 -29.62 -30.67 11.90
C VAL A 9 -30.06 -29.74 10.79
N SER A 10 -31.14 -29.00 11.03
CA SER A 10 -31.58 -27.91 10.15
C SER A 10 -30.87 -26.62 10.56
N ALA A 11 -29.89 -26.21 9.78
CA ALA A 11 -29.23 -24.91 9.93
C ALA A 11 -29.53 -24.04 8.71
N SER A 12 -29.74 -22.74 8.95
CA SER A 12 -29.85 -21.74 7.89
C SER A 12 -28.48 -21.52 7.26
N VAL A 13 -28.40 -21.67 5.94
CA VAL A 13 -27.18 -21.40 5.18
C VAL A 13 -26.96 -19.89 5.18
N ILE A 14 -25.94 -19.44 5.91
CA ILE A 14 -25.52 -18.04 5.87
C ILE A 14 -24.80 -17.84 4.53
N ILE A 15 -25.43 -17.10 3.63
CA ILE A 15 -24.76 -16.64 2.41
C ILE A 15 -23.63 -15.72 2.85
N PRO A 16 -22.36 -16.01 2.51
CA PRO A 16 -21.26 -15.17 2.92
C PRO A 16 -21.44 -13.78 2.29
N LYS A 17 -21.70 -12.77 3.12
CA LYS A 17 -21.57 -11.36 2.74
C LYS A 17 -20.07 -11.07 2.68
N CYS A 18 -19.48 -11.20 1.50
CA CYS A 18 -18.11 -10.75 1.28
C CYS A 18 -18.06 -9.22 1.43
N LEU A 19 -17.03 -8.72 2.11
CA LEU A 19 -16.74 -7.29 2.15
C LEU A 19 -16.33 -6.86 0.74
N GLN A 20 -17.26 -6.25 0.01
CA GLN A 20 -16.99 -5.65 -1.29
C GLN A 20 -16.46 -4.24 -1.06
N VAL A 21 -15.22 -3.98 -1.44
CA VAL A 21 -14.69 -2.62 -1.50
C VAL A 21 -15.52 -1.86 -2.55
N THR A 22 -16.17 -0.78 -2.17
CA THR A 22 -17.07 -0.01 -3.06
C THR A 22 -16.41 1.20 -3.71
N LYS A 23 -15.18 1.55 -3.30
CA LYS A 23 -14.40 2.62 -3.91
C LYS A 23 -13.39 2.04 -4.89
N TYR A 24 -13.68 2.16 -6.18
CA TYR A 24 -12.78 1.74 -7.24
C TYR A 24 -12.54 2.90 -8.21
N GLU A 25 -11.59 3.76 -7.88
CA GLU A 25 -10.79 4.33 -8.96
C GLU A 25 -9.83 3.25 -9.46
N GLU A 26 -9.96 2.90 -10.74
CA GLU A 26 -9.15 1.87 -11.38
C GLU A 26 -7.64 2.14 -11.22
N SER A 27 -7.20 3.39 -11.33
CA SER A 27 -5.82 3.79 -11.12
C SER A 27 -5.32 3.47 -9.69
N ASN A 28 -6.14 3.74 -8.67
CA ASN A 28 -5.81 3.43 -7.27
C ASN A 28 -5.74 1.92 -7.01
N LEU A 29 -6.61 1.14 -7.66
CA LEU A 29 -6.55 -0.31 -7.58
C LEU A 29 -5.24 -0.87 -8.13
N TRP A 30 -4.86 -0.46 -9.34
CA TRP A 30 -3.64 -0.95 -9.98
C TRP A 30 -2.38 -0.45 -9.28
N HIS A 31 -2.41 0.77 -8.74
CA HIS A 31 -1.39 1.28 -7.82
C HIS A 31 -1.15 0.34 -6.64
N ASN A 32 -2.21 -0.06 -5.95
CA ASN A 32 -2.11 -0.97 -4.79
C ASN A 32 -1.66 -2.39 -5.20
N ARG A 33 -2.20 -2.93 -6.31
CA ARG A 33 -1.81 -4.26 -6.83
C ARG A 33 -0.34 -4.36 -7.18
N TYR A 34 0.27 -3.27 -7.64
CA TYR A 34 1.69 -3.18 -7.98
C TYR A 34 2.55 -2.70 -6.81
N ALA A 35 2.15 -2.97 -5.57
CA ALA A 35 2.88 -2.60 -4.37
C ALA A 35 3.23 -1.10 -4.33
N HIS A 36 2.24 -0.25 -4.59
CA HIS A 36 2.37 1.20 -4.58
C HIS A 36 3.37 1.73 -5.62
N LEU A 37 3.40 1.14 -6.82
CA LEU A 37 4.15 1.67 -7.95
C LEU A 37 3.57 3.03 -8.39
N SER A 38 4.44 3.97 -8.77
CA SER A 38 3.98 5.28 -9.25
C SER A 38 3.05 5.14 -10.46
N ILE A 39 2.04 6.01 -10.57
CA ILE A 39 1.12 6.03 -11.72
C ILE A 39 1.88 6.26 -13.03
N LYS A 40 2.93 7.08 -13.00
CA LYS A 40 3.84 7.24 -14.14
C LYS A 40 4.51 5.92 -14.52
N GLY A 41 4.97 5.13 -13.56
CA GLY A 41 5.53 3.80 -13.78
C GLY A 41 4.51 2.84 -14.40
N LEU A 42 3.29 2.80 -13.87
CA LEU A 42 2.20 1.99 -14.44
C LEU A 42 1.87 2.40 -15.88
N LYS A 43 1.82 3.70 -16.17
CA LYS A 43 1.64 4.21 -17.54
C LYS A 43 2.78 3.77 -18.47
N VAL A 44 4.02 3.73 -18.00
CA VAL A 44 5.16 3.23 -18.79
C VAL A 44 5.01 1.73 -19.06
N LEU A 45 4.62 0.93 -18.06
CA LEU A 45 4.39 -0.51 -18.23
C LEU A 45 3.32 -0.80 -19.28
N ASN A 46 2.21 -0.05 -19.24
CA ASN A 46 1.15 -0.15 -20.24
C ASN A 46 1.66 0.26 -21.63
N LYS A 47 2.21 1.48 -21.76
CA LYS A 47 2.67 2.05 -23.04
C LYS A 47 3.73 1.20 -23.75
N LYS A 48 4.58 0.52 -22.98
CA LYS A 48 5.62 -0.38 -23.51
C LYS A 48 5.14 -1.83 -23.68
N HIS A 49 3.85 -2.10 -23.44
CA HIS A 49 3.26 -3.44 -23.48
C HIS A 49 4.03 -4.48 -22.64
N MET A 50 4.55 -4.06 -21.49
CA MET A 50 5.38 -4.92 -20.62
C MET A 50 4.54 -5.82 -19.70
N VAL A 51 3.24 -5.59 -19.62
CA VAL A 51 2.29 -6.34 -18.78
C VAL A 51 1.02 -6.61 -19.58
N LYS A 52 0.54 -7.84 -19.54
CA LYS A 52 -0.76 -8.22 -20.13
C LYS A 52 -1.90 -7.87 -19.16
N GLY A 53 -2.95 -7.25 -19.66
CA GLY A 53 -4.17 -6.97 -18.88
C GLY A 53 -4.11 -5.71 -18.00
N LEU A 54 -3.06 -4.90 -18.09
CA LEU A 54 -3.01 -3.58 -17.46
C LEU A 54 -3.79 -2.58 -18.33
N PRO A 55 -4.92 -2.01 -17.84
CA PRO A 55 -5.71 -1.02 -18.59
C PRO A 55 -5.01 0.33 -18.63
N GLU A 56 -5.48 1.21 -19.52
CA GLU A 56 -4.98 2.58 -19.59
C GLU A 56 -5.47 3.39 -18.38
N LEU A 57 -4.54 3.78 -17.52
CA LEU A 57 -4.87 4.44 -16.25
C LEU A 57 -4.95 5.95 -16.40
N LYS A 58 -5.98 6.57 -15.81
CA LYS A 58 -6.07 8.02 -15.64
C LYS A 58 -5.09 8.50 -14.58
N ASP A 59 -4.72 9.79 -14.63
CA ASP A 59 -4.03 10.41 -13.51
C ASP A 59 -4.93 10.42 -12.27
N ILE A 60 -4.31 10.27 -11.10
CA ILE A 60 -5.00 10.37 -9.82
C ILE A 60 -4.79 11.79 -9.32
N GLU A 61 -5.88 12.49 -9.01
CA GLU A 61 -5.82 13.84 -8.41
C GLU A 61 -5.31 13.76 -6.95
N ASP A 62 -5.76 12.73 -6.23
CA ASP A 62 -5.37 12.47 -4.85
C ASP A 62 -4.03 11.74 -4.72
N LYS A 63 -3.20 12.20 -3.77
CA LYS A 63 -1.93 11.54 -3.44
C LYS A 63 -2.19 10.41 -2.44
N CYS A 64 -1.65 9.23 -2.70
CA CYS A 64 -1.66 8.12 -1.75
C CYS A 64 -0.87 8.48 -0.48
N THR A 65 -1.55 8.52 0.67
CA THR A 65 -0.97 8.86 1.98
C THR A 65 0.16 7.92 2.37
N ASP A 66 -0.01 6.61 2.13
CA ASP A 66 0.97 5.59 2.47
C ASP A 66 2.24 5.74 1.64
N CYS A 67 2.09 6.12 0.36
CA CYS A 67 3.23 6.46 -0.48
C CYS A 67 3.97 7.70 0.01
N LEU A 68 3.24 8.73 0.44
CA LEU A 68 3.86 9.96 0.92
C LEU A 68 4.71 9.67 2.15
N SER A 69 4.17 8.96 3.14
CA SER A 69 4.92 8.60 4.34
C SER A 69 6.05 7.59 4.07
N GLY A 70 5.81 6.59 3.21
CA GLY A 70 6.76 5.50 2.97
C GLY A 70 7.86 5.82 1.94
N LYS A 71 7.63 6.77 1.03
CA LYS A 71 8.59 7.19 -0.01
C LYS A 71 9.10 8.61 0.20
N GLN A 72 8.84 9.22 1.36
CA GLN A 72 9.39 10.52 1.70
C GLN A 72 10.92 10.47 1.65
N HIS A 73 11.53 11.35 0.87
CA HIS A 73 12.97 11.49 0.91
C HIS A 73 13.37 12.13 2.24
N ARG A 74 14.45 11.63 2.85
CA ARG A 74 15.03 12.28 4.02
C ARG A 74 15.58 13.63 3.59
N GLU A 75 15.29 14.67 4.36
CA GLU A 75 15.91 15.98 4.15
C GLU A 75 17.44 15.88 4.15
N THR A 76 18.09 16.79 3.41
CA THR A 76 19.55 16.81 3.35
C THR A 76 20.09 17.01 4.76
N ILE A 77 20.99 16.11 5.17
CA ILE A 77 21.68 16.26 6.45
C ILE A 77 22.64 17.45 6.30
N PRO A 78 22.54 18.49 7.14
CA PRO A 78 23.42 19.64 7.04
C PRO A 78 24.89 19.21 7.23
N LYS A 79 25.78 19.76 6.41
CA LYS A 79 27.23 19.43 6.43
C LYS A 79 27.90 19.82 7.75
N GLN A 80 27.32 20.75 8.48
CA GLN A 80 27.80 21.20 9.77
C GLN A 80 26.62 21.23 10.74
N ALA A 81 26.88 20.83 11.98
CA ALA A 81 25.90 20.99 13.05
C ALA A 81 25.64 22.49 13.28
N ASN A 82 24.39 22.84 13.57
CA ASN A 82 24.00 24.20 13.93
C ASN A 82 24.74 24.71 15.17
N TRP A 83 25.23 23.78 15.99
CA TRP A 83 25.98 24.08 17.19
C TRP A 83 27.13 23.08 17.36
N ARG A 84 28.27 23.58 17.83
CA ARG A 84 29.45 22.79 18.20
C ARG A 84 30.04 23.34 19.49
N ALA A 85 30.61 22.45 20.29
CA ALA A 85 31.38 22.83 21.47
C ALA A 85 32.52 23.78 21.07
N SER A 86 32.61 24.89 21.80
CA SER A 86 33.67 25.88 21.73
C SER A 86 34.74 25.65 22.81
N GLN A 87 34.35 25.00 23.91
CA GLN A 87 35.21 24.70 25.05
C GLN A 87 35.32 23.20 25.31
N LYS A 88 36.39 22.82 26.03
CA LYS A 88 36.60 21.43 26.44
C LYS A 88 35.43 20.98 27.33
N LEU A 89 34.89 19.79 27.04
CA LEU A 89 33.79 19.16 27.78
C LEU A 89 32.42 19.88 27.68
N GLU A 90 32.23 20.83 26.75
CA GLU A 90 30.96 21.54 26.58
C GLU A 90 29.85 20.69 25.92
N LEU A 91 30.22 19.63 25.19
CA LEU A 91 29.30 18.67 24.59
C LEU A 91 29.73 17.24 24.93
N VAL A 92 28.84 16.48 25.57
CA VAL A 92 29.03 15.07 25.92
C VAL A 92 27.85 14.27 25.38
N HIS A 93 28.13 13.17 24.69
CA HIS A 93 27.11 12.22 24.21
C HIS A 93 27.18 10.95 25.08
N SER A 94 26.04 10.39 25.45
CA SER A 94 25.90 9.15 26.26
C SER A 94 25.55 7.95 25.41
#